data_AF-A0A7S1MPT6-F1
#
_entry.id   AF-A0A7S1MPT6-F1
#
_cell.length_a   1.000
_cell.length_b   1.000
_cell.length_c   1.000
_cell.angle_alpha   90.00
_cell.angle_beta   90.00
_cell.angle_gamma   90.00
#
_symmetry.space_group_name_H-M   'P 1'
#
loop_
_entity.id
_entity.type
_entity.pdbx_description
1 polymer ?
#
loop_
_entity_poly.entity_id
_entity_poly.type
_entity_poly.pdbx_seq_one_letter_code
_entity_poly.pdbx_strand_id
1 'polypeptide(L)'
;VSVLYWEDQRTSSTMSSKIVRLKPYQYVHVHDNNSNVTRVLVGPQSYTCQDHEAVVQGEPVSCIAVPPSHYCVVLNPVARDKKTNEVLLEKSGQVKVRTGDVEIRFSQEPFALYPGEEIQQSVTRMEVLSALQAVRLYATRDFDDNGVARKAGDEWLVRGPCTYVPRIEAEVRSKVDATVIDHSTALRLQAVCDFTDRNDIPRLTGEQWLHEEPGAYIPQVEERIVEVVKAQVLTEKRAIHVLAVNNFIDRFGKERQAGEQWLVTVRDCPHFIPSPNEVVATPVNLVTVGAHQYCVVIDYVDEDGVQHFGRKQLRNGTTTFFLHPGESLEGGKVKDVFILADNEAVVLFADEDLVDSDGKRRAAGDRWMIRGPRSYTPPVEVNVVDKRRSIPLDLNEGVYIRDLQTGTVRAHIGSTVMLNEHEALWDKPLSPLVE
;
A
#
# COMPACT_ATOMS: atom_id res chain seq x y z
N VAL A 1 -67.91 -58.01 15.41
CA VAL A 1 -67.78 -57.41 14.07
C VAL A 1 -66.29 -57.46 13.72
N SER A 2 -65.94 -58.31 12.75
CA SER A 2 -64.61 -58.43 12.06
C SER A 2 -63.43 -58.92 12.92
N VAL A 3 -63.22 -60.22 13.17
CA VAL A 3 -62.54 -61.24 12.34
C VAL A 3 -61.34 -60.72 11.54
N LEU A 4 -60.12 -61.14 11.89
CA LEU A 4 -59.10 -61.66 10.97
C LEU A 4 -58.16 -62.62 11.73
N TYR A 5 -57.94 -63.78 11.11
CA TYR A 5 -57.24 -64.95 11.61
C TYR A 5 -55.72 -64.86 11.44
N TRP A 6 -55.04 -65.57 12.34
CA TRP A 6 -53.74 -66.27 12.27
C TRP A 6 -53.05 -66.36 10.90
N GLU A 7 -51.73 -66.15 10.86
CA GLU A 7 -50.80 -67.21 10.44
C GLU A 7 -49.34 -66.92 10.78
N ASP A 8 -48.80 -67.84 11.59
CA ASP A 8 -47.41 -68.01 11.94
C ASP A 8 -46.68 -68.58 10.71
N GLN A 9 -46.09 -67.71 9.88
CA GLN A 9 -45.25 -68.15 8.78
C GLN A 9 -43.79 -68.25 9.22
N ARG A 10 -43.45 -69.42 9.78
CA ARG A 10 -42.14 -70.05 9.52
C ARG A 10 -42.00 -70.22 8.01
N THR A 11 -41.42 -69.22 7.35
CA THR A 11 -40.95 -69.39 5.97
C THR A 11 -39.63 -70.16 6.01
N SER A 12 -39.77 -71.47 5.79
CA SER A 12 -38.96 -72.24 4.86
C SER A 12 -37.57 -71.67 4.58
N SER A 13 -36.56 -72.32 5.16
CA SER A 13 -35.19 -72.34 4.68
C SER A 13 -35.14 -72.81 3.23
N THR A 14 -35.33 -71.88 2.30
CA THR A 14 -34.85 -72.05 0.93
C THR A 14 -33.38 -71.64 0.97
N MET A 15 -32.49 -72.64 0.92
CA MET A 15 -31.05 -72.47 0.66
C MET A 15 -30.88 -71.84 -0.73
N SER A 16 -31.15 -70.54 -0.82
CA SER A 16 -30.73 -69.71 -1.93
C SER A 16 -29.26 -69.41 -1.69
N SER A 17 -28.38 -70.26 -2.22
CA SER A 17 -26.96 -69.93 -2.36
C SER A 17 -26.87 -68.59 -3.07
N LYS A 18 -26.57 -67.53 -2.30
CA LYS A 18 -26.51 -66.17 -2.83
C LYS A 18 -25.20 -66.07 -3.61
N ILE A 19 -25.27 -66.34 -4.92
CA ILE A 19 -24.14 -66.21 -5.82
C ILE A 19 -23.90 -64.73 -6.07
N VAL A 20 -22.74 -64.24 -5.64
CA VAL A 20 -22.27 -62.88 -5.89
C VAL A 20 -21.37 -62.89 -7.11
N ARG A 21 -21.81 -62.24 -8.19
CA ARG A 21 -20.99 -62.07 -9.40
C ARG A 21 -20.25 -60.74 -9.35
N LEU A 22 -18.95 -60.78 -9.09
CA LEU A 22 -18.08 -59.61 -9.09
C LEU A 22 -17.48 -59.40 -10.48
N LYS A 23 -17.80 -58.28 -11.13
CA LYS A 23 -17.16 -57.86 -12.39
C LYS A 23 -15.72 -57.39 -12.12
N PRO A 24 -14.87 -57.21 -13.16
CA PRO A 24 -13.58 -56.55 -12.98
C PRO A 24 -13.74 -55.21 -12.25
N TYR A 25 -12.82 -54.93 -11.31
CA TYR A 25 -12.82 -53.71 -10.48
C TYR A 25 -14.10 -53.49 -9.66
N GLN A 26 -14.77 -54.57 -9.26
CA GLN A 26 -15.78 -54.54 -8.21
C GLN A 26 -15.31 -55.34 -7.00
N TYR A 27 -15.74 -54.92 -5.82
CA TYR A 27 -15.47 -55.64 -4.59
C TYR A 27 -16.70 -55.71 -3.69
N VAL A 28 -16.68 -56.65 -2.76
CA VAL A 28 -17.67 -56.77 -1.71
C VAL A 28 -16.99 -57.24 -0.43
N HIS A 29 -17.57 -56.93 0.72
CA HIS A 29 -17.18 -57.46 2.02
C HIS A 29 -18.10 -58.63 2.36
N VAL A 30 -17.49 -59.74 2.78
CA VAL A 30 -18.18 -60.93 3.27
C VAL A 30 -17.79 -61.13 4.73
N HIS A 31 -18.80 -61.19 5.59
CA HIS A 31 -18.68 -61.47 7.00
C HIS A 31 -18.95 -62.94 7.27
N ASP A 32 -18.01 -63.62 7.91
CA ASP A 32 -18.15 -65.01 8.37
C ASP A 32 -18.59 -65.02 9.85
N ASN A 33 -19.79 -65.54 10.11
CA ASN A 33 -20.37 -65.61 11.46
C ASN A 33 -19.67 -66.62 12.38
N ASN A 34 -18.97 -67.62 11.84
CA ASN A 34 -18.25 -68.61 12.66
C ASN A 34 -16.95 -68.03 13.22
N SER A 35 -16.19 -67.33 12.37
CA SER A 35 -14.91 -66.72 12.75
C SER A 35 -15.04 -65.27 13.22
N ASN A 36 -16.21 -64.64 12.99
CA ASN A 36 -16.47 -63.21 13.17
C ASN A 36 -15.48 -62.33 12.38
N VAL A 37 -15.05 -62.82 11.21
CA VAL A 37 -14.08 -62.14 10.33
C VAL A 37 -14.81 -61.59 9.11
N THR A 38 -14.56 -60.32 8.82
CA THR A 38 -14.99 -59.67 7.58
C THR A 38 -13.79 -59.54 6.65
N ARG A 39 -13.93 -60.05 5.43
CA ARG A 39 -12.89 -59.99 4.39
C ARG A 39 -13.40 -59.36 3.11
N VAL A 40 -12.49 -58.82 2.32
CA VAL A 40 -12.80 -58.27 1.00
C VAL A 40 -12.63 -59.33 -0.08
N LEU A 41 -13.60 -59.40 -1.00
CA LEU A 41 -13.52 -60.17 -2.24
C LEU A 41 -13.49 -59.19 -3.40
N VAL A 42 -12.47 -59.29 -4.26
CA VAL A 42 -12.30 -58.43 -5.44
C VAL A 42 -12.53 -59.25 -6.71
N GLY A 43 -13.23 -58.69 -7.70
CA GLY A 43 -13.49 -59.33 -8.99
C GLY A 43 -12.29 -59.29 -9.94
N PRO A 44 -12.34 -60.02 -11.08
CA PRO A 44 -13.48 -60.76 -11.58
C PRO A 44 -13.59 -62.17 -10.99
N GLN A 45 -14.67 -62.46 -10.27
CA GLN A 45 -14.98 -63.81 -9.77
C GLN A 45 -16.46 -63.96 -9.45
N SER A 46 -16.97 -65.18 -9.58
CA SER A 46 -18.29 -65.53 -9.05
C SER A 46 -18.10 -66.27 -7.73
N TYR A 47 -18.54 -65.65 -6.64
CA TYR A 47 -18.41 -66.19 -5.30
C TYR A 47 -19.75 -66.75 -4.82
N THR A 48 -19.75 -67.99 -4.36
CA THR A 48 -20.92 -68.61 -3.74
C THR A 48 -20.82 -68.45 -2.23
N CYS A 49 -21.69 -67.62 -1.66
CA CYS A 49 -21.73 -67.38 -0.21
C CYS A 49 -22.11 -68.67 0.53
N GLN A 50 -21.32 -69.04 1.55
CA GLN A 50 -21.61 -70.20 2.40
C GLN A 50 -22.72 -69.87 3.41
N ASP A 51 -23.30 -70.89 4.04
CA ASP A 51 -24.42 -70.72 4.99
C ASP A 51 -24.07 -69.85 6.21
N HIS A 52 -22.80 -69.88 6.64
CA HIS A 52 -22.30 -69.09 7.76
C HIS A 52 -21.81 -67.69 7.35
N GLU A 53 -21.94 -67.32 6.08
CA GLU A 53 -21.43 -66.06 5.54
C GLU A 53 -22.56 -65.12 5.13
N ALA A 54 -22.32 -63.83 5.32
CA ALA A 54 -23.22 -62.77 4.91
C ALA A 54 -22.48 -61.68 4.13
N VAL A 55 -23.09 -61.24 3.03
CA VAL A 55 -22.60 -60.10 2.23
C VAL A 55 -22.97 -58.80 2.96
N VAL A 56 -21.98 -57.96 3.26
CA VAL A 56 -22.18 -56.76 4.10
C VAL A 56 -22.86 -55.63 3.33
N GLN A 57 -22.35 -55.26 2.14
CA GLN A 57 -22.90 -54.12 1.36
C GLN A 57 -24.19 -54.45 0.59
N GLY A 58 -24.64 -55.70 0.59
CA GLY A 58 -25.78 -56.17 -0.23
C GLY A 58 -25.49 -56.29 -1.73
N GLU A 59 -24.83 -55.31 -2.34
CA GLU A 59 -24.43 -55.27 -3.75
C GLU A 59 -22.92 -55.02 -3.95
N PRO A 60 -22.32 -55.49 -5.05
CA PRO A 60 -20.92 -55.20 -5.38
C PRO A 60 -20.65 -53.69 -5.58
N VAL A 61 -19.61 -53.18 -4.94
CA VAL A 61 -19.16 -51.78 -5.01
C VAL A 61 -18.01 -51.65 -6.00
N SER A 62 -17.94 -50.55 -6.75
CA SER A 62 -16.80 -50.29 -7.65
C SER A 62 -15.52 -49.97 -6.86
N CYS A 63 -14.39 -50.52 -7.29
CA CYS A 63 -13.07 -50.13 -6.80
C CYS A 63 -12.81 -48.65 -7.07
N ILE A 64 -12.00 -48.04 -6.21
CA ILE A 64 -11.61 -46.65 -6.33
C ILE A 64 -10.49 -46.56 -7.36
N ALA A 65 -10.74 -45.85 -8.45
CA ALA A 65 -9.74 -45.52 -9.45
C ALA A 65 -9.22 -44.11 -9.18
N VAL A 66 -7.91 -43.98 -8.93
CA VAL A 66 -7.23 -42.68 -8.79
C VAL A 66 -6.47 -42.39 -10.08
N PRO A 67 -6.92 -41.43 -10.92
CA PRO A 67 -6.22 -41.09 -12.15
C PRO A 67 -4.85 -40.42 -11.90
N PRO A 68 -4.01 -40.29 -12.94
CA PRO A 68 -2.82 -39.45 -12.87
C PRO A 68 -3.13 -38.04 -12.39
N SER A 69 -2.21 -37.45 -11.63
CA SER A 69 -2.37 -36.11 -11.03
C SER A 69 -3.54 -35.95 -10.04
N HIS A 70 -4.13 -37.04 -9.55
CA HIS A 70 -5.17 -37.04 -8.52
C HIS A 70 -4.71 -37.82 -7.29
N TYR A 71 -5.42 -37.62 -6.19
CA TYR A 71 -5.24 -38.34 -4.94
C TYR A 71 -6.58 -38.53 -4.23
N CYS A 72 -6.65 -39.48 -3.30
CA CYS A 72 -7.73 -39.57 -2.31
C CYS A 72 -7.15 -39.80 -0.92
N VAL A 73 -7.91 -39.48 0.12
CA VAL A 73 -7.50 -39.70 1.52
C VAL A 73 -8.35 -40.83 2.10
N VAL A 74 -7.67 -41.85 2.61
CA VAL A 74 -8.28 -43.01 3.25
C VAL A 74 -8.04 -42.93 4.76
N LEU A 75 -9.13 -42.99 5.53
CA LEU A 75 -9.11 -43.10 6.98
C LEU A 75 -8.99 -44.57 7.40
N ASN A 76 -8.29 -44.82 8.51
CA ASN A 76 -8.02 -46.16 9.04
C ASN A 76 -7.36 -47.11 8.03
N PRO A 77 -6.28 -46.68 7.35
CA PRO A 77 -5.66 -47.47 6.29
C PRO A 77 -5.14 -48.82 6.82
N VAL A 78 -5.20 -49.86 5.98
CA VAL A 78 -4.64 -51.16 6.35
C VAL A 78 -3.14 -51.07 6.68
N ALA A 79 -2.74 -51.81 7.69
CA ALA A 79 -1.34 -52.01 8.03
C ALA A 79 -0.71 -52.94 6.99
N ARG A 80 0.40 -52.50 6.37
CA ARG A 80 1.16 -53.27 5.39
C ARG A 80 2.56 -53.56 5.90
N ASP A 81 3.10 -54.70 5.49
CA ASP A 81 4.50 -55.03 5.74
C ASP A 81 5.43 -54.08 4.97
N LYS A 82 6.45 -53.54 5.63
CA LYS A 82 7.35 -52.53 5.02
C LYS A 82 8.24 -53.11 3.92
N LYS A 83 8.46 -54.42 3.87
CA LYS A 83 9.32 -55.10 2.89
C LYS A 83 8.52 -55.72 1.76
N THR A 84 7.42 -56.40 2.07
CA THR A 84 6.61 -57.12 1.06
C THR A 84 5.44 -56.30 0.54
N ASN A 85 5.05 -55.22 1.23
CA ASN A 85 3.87 -54.41 0.95
C ASN A 85 2.53 -55.18 1.05
N GLU A 86 2.56 -56.38 1.63
CA GLU A 86 1.38 -57.23 1.85
C GLU A 86 0.57 -56.72 3.05
N VAL A 87 -0.75 -56.96 3.00
CA VAL A 87 -1.66 -56.56 4.08
C VAL A 87 -1.46 -57.48 5.28
N LEU A 88 -1.24 -56.88 6.45
CA LEU A 88 -1.08 -57.60 7.70
C LEU A 88 -2.45 -58.03 8.22
N LEU A 89 -2.52 -59.28 8.69
CA LEU A 89 -3.70 -59.85 9.34
C LEU A 89 -3.48 -59.93 10.85
N GLU A 90 -4.57 -59.80 11.60
CA GLU A 90 -4.62 -60.13 13.01
C GLU A 90 -4.67 -61.65 13.23
N LYS A 91 -4.52 -62.08 14.48
CA LYS A 91 -4.59 -63.51 14.85
C LYS A 91 -5.93 -64.17 14.48
N SER A 92 -7.00 -63.38 14.43
CA SER A 92 -8.33 -63.81 14.01
C SER A 92 -8.43 -64.06 12.51
N GLY A 93 -7.51 -63.53 11.70
CA GLY A 93 -7.62 -63.48 10.23
C GLY A 93 -8.25 -62.19 9.71
N GLN A 94 -8.68 -61.28 10.60
CA GLN A 94 -9.16 -59.94 10.23
C GLN A 94 -8.00 -59.09 9.71
N VAL A 95 -8.26 -58.23 8.72
CA VAL A 95 -7.25 -57.25 8.28
C VAL A 95 -6.93 -56.26 9.40
N LYS A 96 -5.64 -56.05 9.63
CA LYS A 96 -5.19 -55.09 10.63
C LYS A 96 -5.25 -53.69 10.04
N VAL A 97 -5.99 -52.79 10.67
CA VAL A 97 -6.10 -51.37 10.29
C VAL A 97 -5.34 -50.46 11.24
N ARG A 98 -4.81 -49.33 10.73
CA ARG A 98 -4.21 -48.27 11.54
C ARG A 98 -5.30 -47.30 11.97
N THR A 99 -6.05 -47.67 13.01
CA THR A 99 -7.19 -46.90 13.53
C THR A 99 -6.78 -45.47 13.90
N GLY A 100 -7.51 -44.48 13.39
CA GLY A 100 -7.27 -43.05 13.62
C GLY A 100 -6.17 -42.44 12.75
N ASP A 101 -5.52 -43.24 11.90
CA ASP A 101 -4.50 -42.76 10.96
C ASP A 101 -5.10 -42.47 9.58
N VAL A 102 -4.36 -41.75 8.76
CA VAL A 102 -4.77 -41.38 7.39
C VAL A 102 -3.68 -41.76 6.39
N GLU A 103 -4.09 -42.18 5.20
CA GLU A 103 -3.19 -42.49 4.08
C GLU A 103 -3.65 -41.76 2.83
N ILE A 104 -2.71 -41.07 2.18
CA ILE A 104 -2.93 -40.44 0.88
C ILE A 104 -2.57 -41.45 -0.20
N ARG A 105 -3.54 -41.81 -1.04
CA ARG A 105 -3.34 -42.72 -2.17
C ARG A 105 -3.31 -41.91 -3.47
N PHE A 106 -2.20 -42.03 -4.20
CA PHE A 106 -1.99 -41.40 -5.51
C PHE A 106 -2.43 -42.33 -6.64
N SER A 107 -2.10 -41.96 -7.88
CA SER A 107 -2.37 -42.76 -9.08
C SER A 107 -1.78 -44.17 -8.96
N GLN A 108 -2.65 -45.17 -8.97
CA GLN A 108 -2.31 -46.59 -8.91
C GLN A 108 -3.43 -47.44 -9.53
N GLU A 109 -3.26 -48.76 -9.57
CA GLU A 109 -4.33 -49.66 -10.01
C GLU A 109 -5.59 -49.52 -9.14
N PRO A 110 -6.81 -49.65 -9.72
CA PRO A 110 -8.04 -49.51 -8.95
C PRO A 110 -8.08 -50.46 -7.76
N PHE A 111 -8.29 -49.92 -6.56
CA PHE A 111 -8.21 -50.68 -5.32
C PHE A 111 -9.57 -50.76 -4.61
N ALA A 112 -9.78 -51.85 -3.90
CA ALA A 112 -10.91 -52.01 -2.99
C ALA A 112 -10.58 -51.37 -1.63
N LEU A 113 -11.60 -50.87 -0.92
CA LEU A 113 -11.46 -50.56 0.49
C LEU A 113 -11.54 -51.85 1.29
N TYR A 114 -10.63 -52.02 2.22
CA TYR A 114 -10.71 -53.11 3.18
C TYR A 114 -11.76 -52.82 4.27
N PRO A 115 -12.31 -53.86 4.94
CA PRO A 115 -13.20 -53.65 6.07
C PRO A 115 -12.56 -52.75 7.13
N GLY A 116 -13.22 -51.62 7.44
CA GLY A 116 -12.73 -50.60 8.37
C GLY A 116 -12.05 -49.39 7.70
N GLU A 117 -11.61 -49.51 6.44
CA GLU A 117 -11.15 -48.35 5.67
C GLU A 117 -12.34 -47.51 5.20
N GLU A 118 -12.20 -46.19 5.29
CA GLU A 118 -13.21 -45.25 4.84
C GLU A 118 -12.58 -44.18 3.95
N ILE A 119 -13.29 -43.74 2.91
CA ILE A 119 -12.85 -42.61 2.10
C ILE A 119 -13.18 -41.33 2.85
N GLN A 120 -12.14 -40.69 3.39
CA GLN A 120 -12.25 -39.39 4.05
C GLN A 120 -12.36 -38.26 3.03
N GLN A 121 -11.55 -38.33 1.97
CA GLN A 121 -11.60 -37.39 0.85
C GLN A 121 -11.68 -38.16 -0.45
N SER A 122 -12.72 -37.88 -1.24
CA SER A 122 -12.90 -38.47 -2.57
C SER A 122 -11.75 -38.11 -3.51
N VAL A 123 -11.65 -38.81 -4.64
CA VAL A 123 -10.64 -38.56 -5.67
C VAL A 123 -10.66 -37.09 -6.08
N THR A 124 -9.57 -36.39 -5.77
CA THR A 124 -9.39 -34.94 -5.93
C THR A 124 -8.15 -34.69 -6.77
N ARG A 125 -8.19 -33.69 -7.65
CA ARG A 125 -7.03 -33.29 -8.45
C ARG A 125 -5.99 -32.62 -7.56
N MET A 126 -4.72 -32.92 -7.76
CA MET A 126 -3.62 -32.21 -7.08
C MET A 126 -3.58 -30.74 -7.51
N GLU A 127 -3.24 -29.86 -6.56
CA GLU A 127 -3.18 -28.42 -6.77
C GLU A 127 -2.00 -28.08 -7.70
N VAL A 128 -2.28 -27.44 -8.83
CA VAL A 128 -1.26 -26.97 -9.77
C VAL A 128 -1.00 -25.49 -9.49
N LEU A 129 0.25 -25.16 -9.18
CA LEU A 129 0.69 -23.81 -8.85
C LEU A 129 1.40 -23.21 -10.06
N SER A 130 0.95 -22.04 -10.49
CA SER A 130 1.65 -21.24 -11.48
C SER A 130 2.89 -20.57 -10.86
N ALA A 131 3.75 -19.95 -11.68
CA ALA A 131 4.90 -19.20 -11.19
C ALA A 131 4.53 -18.00 -10.29
N LEU A 132 3.27 -17.55 -10.33
CA LEU A 132 2.75 -16.44 -9.55
C LEU A 132 1.95 -16.89 -8.33
N GLN A 133 2.00 -18.17 -8.00
CA GLN A 133 1.21 -18.76 -6.93
C GLN A 133 2.08 -19.57 -5.98
N ALA A 134 1.69 -19.56 -4.72
CA ALA A 134 2.23 -20.43 -3.68
C ALA A 134 1.10 -20.97 -2.81
N VAL A 135 1.37 -22.09 -2.13
CA VAL A 135 0.54 -22.57 -1.02
C VAL A 135 1.29 -22.40 0.28
N ARG A 136 0.63 -21.83 1.28
CA ARG A 136 1.11 -21.77 2.66
C ARG A 136 0.72 -23.06 3.36
N LEU A 137 1.72 -23.79 3.81
CA LEU A 137 1.58 -25.04 4.52
C LEU A 137 1.81 -24.84 6.01
N TYR A 138 1.18 -25.69 6.80
CA TYR A 138 1.32 -25.78 8.26
C TYR A 138 1.64 -27.22 8.65
N ALA A 139 2.68 -27.42 9.45
CA ALA A 139 3.07 -28.73 9.95
C ALA A 139 2.17 -29.13 11.13
N THR A 140 1.45 -30.24 10.96
CA THR A 140 0.58 -30.81 12.02
C THR A 140 1.35 -31.68 13.01
N ARG A 141 2.50 -32.22 12.59
CA ARG A 141 3.39 -33.07 13.39
C ARG A 141 4.83 -32.93 12.89
N ASP A 142 5.80 -33.37 13.69
CA ASP A 142 7.22 -33.36 13.31
C ASP A 142 7.48 -34.34 12.15
N PHE A 143 8.17 -33.90 11.11
CA PHE A 143 8.55 -34.74 9.97
C PHE A 143 9.75 -34.19 9.18
N ASP A 144 10.31 -35.02 8.30
CA ASP A 144 11.36 -34.60 7.38
C ASP A 144 10.76 -34.21 6.01
N ASP A 145 10.92 -32.93 5.65
CA ASP A 145 10.55 -32.39 4.35
C ASP A 145 11.78 -32.35 3.43
N ASN A 146 12.14 -33.51 2.89
CA ASN A 146 13.26 -33.69 1.94
C ASN A 146 14.60 -33.18 2.49
N GLY A 147 14.93 -33.52 3.74
CA GLY A 147 16.14 -33.11 4.44
C GLY A 147 15.96 -31.85 5.30
N VAL A 148 14.80 -31.21 5.28
CA VAL A 148 14.44 -30.12 6.19
C VAL A 148 13.59 -30.66 7.32
N ALA A 149 14.12 -30.68 8.53
CA ALA A 149 13.35 -31.07 9.72
C ALA A 149 12.29 -30.01 10.03
N ARG A 150 11.01 -30.36 9.83
CA ARG A 150 9.85 -29.53 10.17
C ARG A 150 9.32 -29.97 11.52
N LYS A 151 9.06 -29.01 12.41
CA LYS A 151 8.38 -29.22 13.70
C LYS A 151 6.90 -28.92 13.58
N ALA A 152 6.09 -29.53 14.44
CA ALA A 152 4.68 -29.21 14.58
C ALA A 152 4.52 -27.71 14.90
N GLY A 153 3.68 -27.02 14.11
CA GLY A 153 3.51 -25.58 14.20
C GLY A 153 4.27 -24.77 13.14
N ASP A 154 5.28 -25.34 12.49
CA ASP A 154 6.04 -24.66 11.45
C ASP A 154 5.14 -24.31 10.26
N GLU A 155 5.37 -23.13 9.67
CA GLU A 155 4.72 -22.71 8.44
C GLU A 155 5.76 -22.41 7.35
N TRP A 156 5.44 -22.78 6.11
CA TRP A 156 6.31 -22.53 4.96
C TRP A 156 5.51 -22.40 3.67
N LEU A 157 6.18 -21.96 2.60
CA LEU A 157 5.58 -21.81 1.28
C LEU A 157 6.14 -22.86 0.31
N VAL A 158 5.24 -23.46 -0.47
CA VAL A 158 5.60 -24.14 -1.71
C VAL A 158 5.25 -23.21 -2.86
N ARG A 159 6.28 -22.66 -3.50
CA ARG A 159 6.15 -21.74 -4.65
C ARG A 159 6.05 -22.54 -5.95
N GLY A 160 5.20 -22.10 -6.87
CA GLY A 160 5.19 -22.64 -8.23
C GLY A 160 6.37 -22.13 -9.08
N PRO A 161 6.52 -22.61 -10.33
CA PRO A 161 5.62 -23.51 -11.03
C PRO A 161 5.82 -24.98 -10.61
N CYS A 162 4.81 -25.59 -10.01
CA CYS A 162 4.87 -27.00 -9.61
C CYS A 162 3.46 -27.58 -9.39
N THR A 163 3.35 -28.90 -9.28
CA THR A 163 2.15 -29.54 -8.74
C THR A 163 2.42 -29.87 -7.28
N TYR A 164 1.64 -29.30 -6.37
CA TYR A 164 1.77 -29.60 -4.95
C TYR A 164 1.29 -31.03 -4.70
N VAL A 165 2.17 -31.85 -4.12
CA VAL A 165 1.90 -33.23 -3.72
C VAL A 165 1.54 -33.23 -2.24
N PRO A 166 0.27 -33.51 -1.87
CA PRO A 166 -0.16 -33.47 -0.47
C PRO A 166 0.59 -34.47 0.40
N ARG A 167 0.80 -34.11 1.67
CA ARG A 167 1.41 -34.97 2.70
C ARG A 167 0.48 -35.05 3.92
N ILE A 168 0.55 -36.14 4.67
CA ILE A 168 -0.31 -36.33 5.86
C ILE A 168 0.12 -35.42 7.03
N GLU A 169 1.38 -34.99 7.03
CA GLU A 169 1.96 -34.15 8.07
C GLU A 169 1.79 -32.65 7.78
N ALA A 170 1.41 -32.28 6.55
CA ALA A 170 1.31 -30.89 6.10
C ALA A 170 -0.13 -30.52 5.69
N GLU A 171 -0.68 -29.50 6.31
CA GLU A 171 -2.00 -28.95 6.01
C GLU A 171 -1.88 -27.69 5.14
N VAL A 172 -2.72 -27.57 4.11
CA VAL A 172 -2.80 -26.35 3.29
C VAL A 172 -3.62 -25.30 4.03
N ARG A 173 -2.97 -24.23 4.52
CA ARG A 173 -3.62 -23.12 5.21
C ARG A 173 -4.30 -22.15 4.24
N SER A 174 -3.59 -21.78 3.18
CA SER A 174 -4.08 -20.78 2.22
C SER A 174 -3.28 -20.82 0.92
N LYS A 175 -3.89 -20.29 -0.14
CA LYS A 175 -3.22 -19.98 -1.40
C LYS A 175 -2.78 -18.52 -1.39
N VAL A 176 -1.56 -18.26 -1.83
CA VAL A 176 -0.95 -16.94 -1.88
C VAL A 176 -0.67 -16.61 -3.33
N ASP A 177 -1.34 -15.58 -3.85
CA ASP A 177 -1.07 -15.03 -5.17
C ASP A 177 0.01 -13.93 -5.08
N ALA A 178 0.84 -13.84 -6.10
CA ALA A 178 1.84 -12.80 -6.21
C ALA A 178 1.18 -11.44 -6.45
N THR A 179 1.69 -10.40 -5.77
CA THR A 179 1.31 -9.01 -6.07
C THR A 179 2.30 -8.43 -7.07
N VAL A 180 1.80 -7.87 -8.17
CA VAL A 180 2.64 -7.28 -9.22
C VAL A 180 3.01 -5.85 -8.83
N ILE A 181 4.31 -5.56 -8.89
CA ILE A 181 4.93 -4.28 -8.60
C ILE A 181 5.49 -3.72 -9.90
N ASP A 182 5.16 -2.48 -10.20
CA ASP A 182 5.73 -1.71 -11.31
C ASP A 182 6.65 -0.58 -10.81
N HIS A 183 7.25 0.19 -11.71
CA HIS A 183 8.15 1.29 -11.33
C HIS A 183 7.50 2.44 -10.56
N SER A 184 6.17 2.49 -10.48
CA SER A 184 5.39 3.53 -9.81
C SER A 184 4.68 3.02 -8.55
N THR A 185 4.98 1.79 -8.14
CA THR A 185 4.36 1.14 -7.00
C THR A 185 5.40 0.42 -6.16
N ALA A 186 5.09 0.24 -4.88
CA ALA A 186 5.89 -0.54 -3.96
C ALA A 186 4.98 -1.28 -2.99
N LEU A 187 5.50 -2.33 -2.37
CA LEU A 187 4.83 -2.99 -1.25
C LEU A 187 5.38 -2.49 0.06
N ARG A 188 4.50 -2.03 0.95
CA ARG A 188 4.84 -1.87 2.35
C ARG A 188 4.65 -3.20 3.05
N LEU A 189 5.76 -3.76 3.51
CA LEU A 189 5.81 -5.02 4.21
C LEU A 189 5.95 -4.78 5.70
N GLN A 190 5.51 -5.76 6.47
CA GLN A 190 5.69 -5.80 7.91
C GLN A 190 6.10 -7.20 8.36
N ALA A 191 7.07 -7.27 9.27
CA ALA A 191 7.50 -8.51 9.89
C ALA A 191 6.45 -8.99 10.89
N VAL A 192 6.04 -10.25 10.78
CA VAL A 192 5.11 -10.91 11.71
C VAL A 192 5.84 -11.50 12.92
N CYS A 193 7.11 -11.87 12.74
CA CYS A 193 8.03 -12.33 13.77
C CYS A 193 9.45 -11.85 13.43
N ASP A 194 10.42 -12.10 14.31
CA ASP A 194 11.83 -11.80 14.04
C ASP A 194 12.37 -12.80 13.01
N PHE A 195 12.94 -12.30 11.91
CA PHE A 195 13.49 -13.14 10.83
C PHE A 195 14.53 -12.39 10.00
N THR A 196 15.18 -13.07 9.07
CA THR A 196 16.07 -12.44 8.08
C THR A 196 15.38 -12.41 6.73
N ASP A 197 15.24 -11.22 6.14
CA ASP A 197 14.60 -11.05 4.84
C ASP A 197 15.46 -11.56 3.67
N ARG A 198 14.95 -11.45 2.44
CA ARG A 198 15.63 -11.95 1.21
C ARG A 198 16.92 -11.21 0.86
N ASN A 199 17.12 -10.04 1.45
CA ASN A 199 18.29 -9.20 1.23
C ASN A 199 19.31 -9.38 2.38
N ASP A 200 19.16 -10.45 3.16
CA ASP A 200 19.96 -10.76 4.35
C ASP A 200 19.88 -9.69 5.46
N ILE A 201 18.77 -8.93 5.50
CA ILE A 201 18.55 -7.90 6.52
C ILE A 201 17.75 -8.51 7.68
N PRO A 202 18.26 -8.45 8.93
CA PRO A 202 17.48 -8.88 10.09
C PRO A 202 16.33 -7.90 10.32
N ARG A 203 15.11 -8.45 10.42
CA ARG A 203 13.87 -7.72 10.67
C ARG A 203 13.32 -8.09 12.04
N LEU A 204 12.90 -7.08 12.79
CA LEU A 204 12.24 -7.26 14.07
C LEU A 204 10.72 -7.32 13.91
N THR A 205 10.05 -8.03 14.81
CA THR A 205 8.59 -8.16 14.84
C THR A 205 7.92 -6.78 14.82
N GLY A 206 7.03 -6.58 13.85
CA GLY A 206 6.30 -5.32 13.67
C GLY A 206 7.04 -4.25 12.87
N GLU A 207 8.34 -4.42 12.60
CA GLU A 207 9.11 -3.54 11.70
C GLU A 207 8.48 -3.48 10.31
N GLN A 208 8.49 -2.30 9.70
CA GLN A 208 7.96 -2.07 8.36
C GLN A 208 9.03 -1.55 7.42
N TRP A 209 8.99 -1.99 6.16
CA TRP A 209 9.90 -1.54 5.10
C TRP A 209 9.18 -1.54 3.75
N LEU A 210 9.83 -0.96 2.73
CA LEU A 210 9.36 -1.01 1.35
C LEU A 210 10.10 -2.09 0.56
N HIS A 211 9.37 -2.73 -0.34
CA HIS A 211 9.92 -3.51 -1.44
C HIS A 211 9.51 -2.85 -2.77
N GLU A 212 10.51 -2.33 -3.50
CA GLU A 212 10.33 -1.50 -4.70
C GLU A 212 10.77 -2.21 -6.00
N GLU A 213 11.30 -3.42 -5.92
CA GLU A 213 11.79 -4.13 -7.10
C GLU A 213 10.62 -4.49 -8.03
N PRO A 214 10.63 -4.04 -9.30
CA PRO A 214 9.57 -4.37 -10.24
C PRO A 214 9.51 -5.88 -10.48
N GLY A 215 8.30 -6.42 -10.48
CA GLY A 215 8.08 -7.84 -10.67
C GLY A 215 6.93 -8.37 -9.83
N ALA A 216 6.74 -9.68 -9.89
CA ALA A 216 5.73 -10.35 -9.09
C ALA A 216 6.32 -10.76 -7.74
N TYR A 217 5.68 -10.31 -6.66
CA TYR A 217 6.14 -10.56 -5.31
C TYR A 217 5.16 -11.45 -4.55
N ILE A 218 5.63 -12.63 -4.15
CA ILE A 218 4.93 -13.51 -3.21
C ILE A 218 5.57 -13.28 -1.84
N PRO A 219 4.86 -12.76 -0.81
CA PRO A 219 5.43 -12.58 0.53
C PRO A 219 5.83 -13.93 1.15
N GLN A 220 6.87 -13.93 1.98
CA GLN A 220 7.25 -15.03 2.86
C GLN A 220 6.20 -15.22 3.97
N VAL A 221 6.34 -16.28 4.76
CA VAL A 221 5.39 -16.60 5.83
C VAL A 221 5.44 -15.55 6.94
N GLU A 222 6.63 -15.02 7.17
CA GLU A 222 7.03 -14.01 8.14
C GLU A 222 6.73 -12.58 7.65
N GLU A 223 6.38 -12.41 6.37
CA GLU A 223 6.10 -11.12 5.74
C GLU A 223 4.58 -10.91 5.61
N ARG A 224 4.09 -9.75 6.05
CA ARG A 224 2.72 -9.28 5.82
C ARG A 224 2.72 -8.07 4.91
N ILE A 225 1.97 -8.14 3.81
CA ILE A 225 1.68 -6.96 2.98
C ILE A 225 0.69 -6.07 3.73
N VAL A 226 1.12 -4.86 4.10
CA VAL A 226 0.28 -3.86 4.78
C VAL A 226 -0.47 -3.03 3.76
N GLU A 227 0.24 -2.52 2.75
CA GLU A 227 -0.34 -1.68 1.70
C GLU A 227 0.48 -1.75 0.40
N VAL A 228 -0.19 -1.48 -0.72
CA VAL A 228 0.45 -1.18 -2.00
C VAL A 228 0.58 0.33 -2.11
N VAL A 229 1.79 0.85 -1.97
CA VAL A 229 2.08 2.28 -1.98
C VAL A 229 2.26 2.74 -3.42
N LYS A 230 1.51 3.76 -3.84
CA LYS A 230 1.67 4.39 -5.16
C LYS A 230 2.63 5.57 -5.06
N ALA A 231 3.46 5.72 -6.07
CA ALA A 231 4.37 6.85 -6.20
C ALA A 231 3.61 8.16 -6.41
N GLN A 232 4.11 9.21 -5.78
CA GLN A 232 3.75 10.59 -6.04
C GLN A 232 4.48 11.06 -7.29
N VAL A 233 3.71 11.46 -8.29
CA VAL A 233 4.24 11.94 -9.58
C VAL A 233 4.67 13.40 -9.42
N LEU A 234 5.98 13.64 -9.55
CA LEU A 234 6.57 14.98 -9.49
C LEU A 234 6.77 15.51 -10.91
N THR A 235 6.65 16.83 -11.06
CA THR A 235 6.81 17.50 -12.37
C THR A 235 7.60 18.79 -12.19
N GLU A 236 8.01 19.43 -13.29
CA GLU A 236 8.65 20.75 -13.22
C GLU A 236 7.78 21.82 -12.52
N LYS A 237 6.45 21.59 -12.42
CA LYS A 237 5.50 22.50 -11.79
C LYS A 237 5.00 22.03 -10.42
N ARG A 238 5.33 20.80 -10.00
CA ARG A 238 4.81 20.18 -8.77
C ARG A 238 5.92 19.46 -8.04
N ALA A 239 6.14 19.87 -6.81
CA ALA A 239 7.00 19.24 -5.83
C ALA A 239 6.17 18.79 -4.63
N ILE A 240 6.79 18.11 -3.67
CA ILE A 240 6.15 17.71 -2.42
C ILE A 240 7.04 18.07 -1.24
N HIS A 241 6.41 18.41 -0.12
CA HIS A 241 7.08 18.41 1.17
C HIS A 241 7.02 17.02 1.77
N VAL A 242 8.13 16.56 2.33
CA VAL A 242 8.25 15.27 3.02
C VAL A 242 8.67 15.55 4.46
N LEU A 243 8.05 14.85 5.40
CA LEU A 243 8.31 14.93 6.83
C LEU A 243 8.91 13.60 7.32
N ALA A 244 10.01 13.66 8.04
CA ALA A 244 10.58 12.52 8.74
C ALA A 244 9.81 12.25 10.05
N VAL A 245 9.34 11.03 10.23
CA VAL A 245 8.69 10.58 11.47
C VAL A 245 9.73 10.15 12.51
N ASN A 246 10.81 9.52 12.06
CA ASN A 246 11.89 8.99 12.88
C ASN A 246 13.25 9.46 12.33
N ASN A 247 14.32 9.26 13.09
CA ASN A 247 15.68 9.45 12.58
C ASN A 247 16.02 8.29 11.62
N PHE A 248 16.45 8.60 10.40
CA PHE A 248 16.84 7.60 9.40
C PHE A 248 17.72 8.22 8.29
N ILE A 249 18.29 7.39 7.43
CA ILE A 249 18.96 7.83 6.21
C ILE A 249 17.95 7.70 5.06
N ASP A 250 17.69 8.80 4.36
CA ASP A 250 16.76 8.82 3.24
C ASP A 250 17.33 8.08 2.01
N ARG A 251 16.48 7.88 0.99
CA ARG A 251 16.88 7.23 -0.27
C ARG A 251 17.97 7.97 -1.05
N PHE A 252 18.23 9.24 -0.72
CA PHE A 252 19.26 10.07 -1.33
C PHE A 252 20.58 10.03 -0.53
N GLY A 253 20.62 9.27 0.56
CA GLY A 253 21.81 9.12 1.41
C GLY A 253 21.98 10.25 2.44
N LYS A 254 20.96 11.08 2.66
CA LYS A 254 21.00 12.16 3.67
C LYS A 254 20.40 11.69 4.99
N GLU A 255 21.12 11.95 6.08
CA GLU A 255 20.59 11.75 7.44
C GLU A 255 19.45 12.73 7.72
N ARG A 256 18.31 12.20 8.16
CA ARG A 256 17.11 12.93 8.53
C ARG A 256 16.81 12.75 10.00
N GLN A 257 16.46 13.85 10.67
CA GLN A 257 15.99 13.83 12.06
C GLN A 257 14.47 13.80 12.13
N ALA A 258 13.92 13.18 13.18
CA ALA A 258 12.49 13.17 13.43
C ALA A 258 11.94 14.60 13.52
N GLY A 259 10.88 14.88 12.75
CA GLY A 259 10.28 16.21 12.62
C GLY A 259 10.89 17.07 11.50
N GLU A 260 12.03 16.68 10.92
CA GLU A 260 12.64 17.40 9.81
C GLU A 260 11.74 17.35 8.58
N GLN A 261 11.62 18.49 7.89
CA GLN A 261 10.90 18.60 6.63
C GLN A 261 11.85 19.00 5.51
N TRP A 262 11.64 18.45 4.32
CA TRP A 262 12.36 18.85 3.12
C TRP A 262 11.46 18.85 1.89
N LEU A 263 11.95 19.51 0.85
CA LEU A 263 11.32 19.55 -0.46
C LEU A 263 11.90 18.43 -1.33
N VAL A 264 11.04 17.68 -2.01
CA VAL A 264 11.44 16.73 -3.07
C VAL A 264 10.88 17.21 -4.39
N THR A 265 11.73 17.27 -5.40
CA THR A 265 11.41 17.77 -6.75
C THR A 265 11.64 16.70 -7.81
N VAL A 266 11.19 16.97 -9.04
CA VAL A 266 11.41 16.08 -10.19
C VAL A 266 12.90 15.85 -10.51
N ARG A 267 13.79 16.75 -10.08
CA ARG A 267 15.24 16.62 -10.28
C ARG A 267 15.84 15.51 -9.41
N ASP A 268 15.25 15.28 -8.24
CA ASP A 268 15.69 14.27 -7.29
C ASP A 268 15.13 12.90 -7.71
N CYS A 269 13.82 12.83 -7.96
CA CYS A 269 13.17 11.68 -8.56
C CYS A 269 11.83 12.06 -9.22
N PRO A 270 11.46 11.46 -10.36
CA PRO A 270 10.18 11.73 -11.01
C PRO A 270 8.98 11.08 -10.29
N HIS A 271 9.24 9.96 -9.60
CA HIS A 271 8.25 9.16 -8.89
C HIS A 271 8.73 8.95 -7.46
N PHE A 272 8.12 9.65 -6.51
CA PHE A 272 8.51 9.56 -5.10
C PHE A 272 7.61 8.59 -4.35
N ILE A 273 8.17 7.53 -3.80
CA ILE A 273 7.46 6.58 -2.93
C ILE A 273 7.94 6.83 -1.49
N PRO A 274 7.05 7.25 -0.57
CA PRO A 274 7.43 7.48 0.81
C PRO A 274 7.72 6.17 1.54
N SER A 275 8.88 6.09 2.18
CA SER A 275 9.22 5.02 3.11
C SER A 275 8.35 5.07 4.38
N PRO A 276 8.35 4.02 5.22
CA PRO A 276 7.54 4.00 6.44
C PRO A 276 7.88 5.09 7.45
N ASN A 277 9.09 5.68 7.34
CA ASN A 277 9.57 6.77 8.18
C ASN A 277 9.29 8.15 7.57
N GLU A 278 8.61 8.22 6.44
CA GLU A 278 8.31 9.45 5.71
C GLU A 278 6.80 9.65 5.60
N VAL A 279 6.37 10.89 5.75
CA VAL A 279 5.00 11.31 5.47
C VAL A 279 5.03 12.36 4.37
N VAL A 280 4.32 12.08 3.27
CA VAL A 280 4.12 13.08 2.21
C VAL A 280 3.12 14.11 2.71
N ALA A 281 3.57 15.35 2.82
CA ALA A 281 2.75 16.49 3.17
C ALA A 281 2.12 17.11 1.92
N THR A 282 1.62 18.34 2.05
CA THR A 282 0.93 19.06 0.97
C THR A 282 1.78 19.20 -0.30
N PRO A 283 1.20 19.02 -1.50
CA PRO A 283 1.88 19.31 -2.75
C PRO A 283 2.20 20.80 -2.86
N VAL A 284 3.39 21.09 -3.39
CA VAL A 284 3.92 22.44 -3.56
C VAL A 284 3.91 22.78 -5.03
N ASN A 285 3.22 23.86 -5.38
CA ASN A 285 3.20 24.36 -6.76
C ASN A 285 4.40 25.28 -7.00
N LEU A 286 4.92 25.26 -8.23
CA LEU A 286 5.98 26.15 -8.66
C LEU A 286 5.51 27.61 -8.60
N VAL A 287 6.26 28.44 -7.91
CA VAL A 287 6.11 29.89 -7.92
C VAL A 287 6.87 30.43 -9.12
N THR A 288 6.19 31.22 -9.95
CA THR A 288 6.79 31.88 -11.12
C THR A 288 6.74 33.38 -10.91
N VAL A 289 7.90 34.03 -10.98
CA VAL A 289 8.06 35.47 -10.95
C VAL A 289 8.43 35.92 -12.37
N GLY A 290 7.57 36.72 -12.99
CA GLY A 290 7.81 37.28 -14.33
C GLY A 290 8.76 38.48 -14.35
N ALA A 291 9.08 38.98 -15.55
CA ALA A 291 10.02 40.09 -15.75
C ALA A 291 9.62 41.41 -15.06
N HIS A 292 8.31 41.65 -14.88
CA HIS A 292 7.75 42.82 -14.21
C HIS A 292 7.08 42.46 -12.88
N GLN A 293 7.57 41.41 -12.23
CA GLN A 293 7.05 40.92 -10.97
C GLN A 293 8.16 40.74 -9.95
N TYR A 294 7.77 40.71 -8.69
CA TYR A 294 8.64 40.42 -7.57
C TYR A 294 7.84 39.74 -6.46
N CYS A 295 8.53 39.07 -5.55
CA CYS A 295 7.90 38.59 -4.31
C CYS A 295 8.90 38.70 -3.16
N VAL A 296 8.35 38.73 -1.95
CA VAL A 296 9.15 38.71 -0.73
C VAL A 296 8.85 37.39 -0.03
N VAL A 297 9.88 36.59 0.20
CA VAL A 297 9.80 35.31 0.89
C VAL A 297 10.12 35.53 2.35
N ILE A 298 9.21 35.14 3.25
CA ILE A 298 9.37 35.18 4.70
C ILE A 298 9.94 33.83 5.16
N ASP A 299 10.80 33.87 6.18
CA ASP A 299 11.46 32.70 6.77
C ASP A 299 12.22 31.89 5.72
N TYR A 300 12.91 32.60 4.82
CA TYR A 300 13.57 32.02 3.66
C TYR A 300 14.66 31.02 4.07
N VAL A 301 14.86 30.01 3.22
CA VAL A 301 15.94 29.05 3.35
C VAL A 301 17.08 29.46 2.42
N ASP A 302 18.30 29.49 2.94
CA ASP A 302 19.49 29.83 2.16
C ASP A 302 20.06 28.62 1.38
N GLU A 303 21.13 28.85 0.62
CA GLU A 303 21.79 27.80 -0.19
C GLU A 303 22.40 26.68 0.67
N ASP A 304 22.74 26.99 1.93
CA ASP A 304 23.25 26.03 2.90
C ASP A 304 22.13 25.20 3.57
N GLY A 305 20.87 25.50 3.24
CA GLY A 305 19.69 24.82 3.77
C GLY A 305 19.28 25.30 5.17
N VAL A 306 19.79 26.44 5.62
CA VAL A 306 19.47 27.04 6.92
C VAL A 306 18.29 27.99 6.78
N GLN A 307 17.29 27.82 7.65
CA GLN A 307 16.11 28.66 7.68
C GLN A 307 16.35 29.93 8.50
N HIS A 308 16.05 31.11 7.92
CA HIS A 308 16.23 32.41 8.55
C HIS A 308 14.91 32.95 9.12
N PHE A 309 14.54 32.50 10.32
CA PHE A 309 13.30 32.93 10.99
C PHE A 309 13.21 34.44 11.22
N GLY A 310 12.04 35.02 10.95
CA GLY A 310 11.73 36.44 11.06
C GLY A 310 12.36 37.31 9.97
N ARG A 311 13.18 36.74 9.08
CA ARG A 311 13.82 37.47 7.99
C ARG A 311 13.05 37.33 6.69
N LYS A 312 13.30 38.28 5.80
CA LYS A 312 12.64 38.40 4.50
C LYS A 312 13.68 38.43 3.40
N GLN A 313 13.40 37.80 2.27
CA GLN A 313 14.24 37.82 1.08
C GLN A 313 13.43 38.31 -0.12
N LEU A 314 13.90 39.38 -0.76
CA LEU A 314 13.35 39.85 -2.03
C LEU A 314 13.82 38.92 -3.17
N ARG A 315 12.88 38.32 -3.89
CA ARG A 315 13.14 37.60 -5.14
C ARG A 315 12.50 38.37 -6.29
N ASN A 316 13.32 38.95 -7.16
CA ASN A 316 12.91 39.75 -8.31
C ASN A 316 13.48 39.19 -9.62
N GLY A 317 12.90 39.65 -10.74
CA GLY A 317 13.29 39.20 -12.07
C GLY A 317 12.67 37.86 -12.47
N THR A 318 12.91 37.45 -13.72
CA THR A 318 12.34 36.21 -14.26
C THR A 318 12.97 35.00 -13.59
N THR A 319 12.27 34.42 -12.62
CA THR A 319 12.73 33.24 -11.87
C THR A 319 11.57 32.32 -11.53
N THR A 320 11.87 31.03 -11.37
CA THR A 320 10.92 30.03 -10.91
C THR A 320 11.53 29.21 -9.79
N PHE A 321 10.75 28.96 -8.74
CA PHE A 321 11.22 28.22 -7.57
C PHE A 321 10.04 27.58 -6.83
N PHE A 322 10.34 26.60 -6.00
CA PHE A 322 9.39 26.05 -5.03
C PHE A 322 9.66 26.66 -3.66
N LEU A 323 8.61 26.82 -2.85
CA LEU A 323 8.78 27.23 -1.46
C LEU A 323 9.29 26.04 -0.64
N HIS A 324 10.38 26.24 0.08
CA HIS A 324 10.86 25.27 1.06
C HIS A 324 9.88 25.16 2.24
N PRO A 325 9.92 24.06 3.01
CA PRO A 325 9.16 23.95 4.24
C PRO A 325 9.41 25.16 5.17
N GLY A 326 8.33 25.76 5.66
CA GLY A 326 8.38 26.96 6.49
C GLY A 326 8.48 28.29 5.74
N GLU A 327 8.83 28.28 4.44
CA GLU A 327 8.80 29.51 3.64
C GLU A 327 7.35 29.91 3.31
N SER A 328 7.10 31.22 3.27
CA SER A 328 5.83 31.76 2.79
C SER A 328 6.03 33.05 2.00
N LEU A 329 5.11 33.32 1.06
CA LEU A 329 5.11 34.60 0.35
C LEU A 329 4.45 35.67 1.21
N GLU A 330 5.09 36.83 1.32
CA GLU A 330 4.52 38.00 1.99
C GLU A 330 3.24 38.45 1.29
N GLY A 331 2.11 38.37 2.02
CA GLY A 331 0.78 38.63 1.46
C GLY A 331 0.25 37.52 0.54
N GLY A 332 0.90 36.35 0.53
CA GLY A 332 0.42 35.13 -0.14
C GLY A 332 0.48 35.15 -1.67
N LYS A 333 1.16 36.12 -2.28
CA LYS A 333 1.18 36.28 -3.74
C LYS A 333 2.47 36.91 -4.27
N VAL A 334 2.73 36.64 -5.54
CA VAL A 334 3.67 37.43 -6.33
C VAL A 334 3.04 38.80 -6.62
N LYS A 335 3.82 39.87 -6.47
CA LYS A 335 3.41 41.27 -6.65
C LYS A 335 3.96 41.80 -7.98
N ASP A 336 3.26 42.75 -8.59
CA ASP A 336 3.75 43.43 -9.79
C ASP A 336 4.70 44.58 -9.41
N VAL A 337 5.76 44.75 -10.19
CA VAL A 337 6.71 45.87 -10.06
C VAL A 337 5.98 47.18 -10.33
N PHE A 338 6.35 48.25 -9.62
CA PHE A 338 5.78 49.56 -9.85
C PHE A 338 6.37 50.16 -11.13
N ILE A 339 5.64 50.05 -12.24
CA ILE A 339 5.95 50.75 -13.49
C ILE A 339 5.34 52.15 -13.39
N LEU A 340 6.20 53.17 -13.24
CA LEU A 340 5.78 54.57 -13.07
C LEU A 340 5.94 55.29 -14.40
N ALA A 341 4.86 55.87 -14.90
CA ALA A 341 4.90 56.81 -16.02
C ALA A 341 5.51 58.16 -15.61
N ASP A 342 5.75 59.05 -16.57
CA ASP A 342 6.23 60.42 -16.35
C ASP A 342 5.35 61.24 -15.39
N ASN A 343 4.05 60.93 -15.37
CA ASN A 343 3.04 61.57 -14.54
C ASN A 343 2.71 60.79 -13.26
N GLU A 344 3.46 59.73 -12.93
CA GLU A 344 3.26 58.91 -11.73
C GLU A 344 4.48 58.94 -10.79
N ALA A 345 4.22 58.72 -9.51
CA ALA A 345 5.23 58.59 -8.48
C ALA A 345 4.77 57.62 -7.38
N VAL A 346 5.71 57.06 -6.63
CA VAL A 346 5.43 56.30 -5.41
C VAL A 346 6.07 56.98 -4.22
N VAL A 347 5.31 57.03 -3.12
CA VAL A 347 5.77 57.55 -1.84
C VAL A 347 6.14 56.37 -0.97
N LEU A 348 7.37 56.43 -0.47
CA LEU A 348 8.05 55.36 0.24
C LEU A 348 8.29 55.77 1.67
N PHE A 349 8.38 54.76 2.52
CA PHE A 349 8.70 54.89 3.94
C PHE A 349 9.76 53.84 4.30
N ALA A 350 10.82 54.26 4.97
CA ALA A 350 11.88 53.37 5.42
C ALA A 350 11.47 52.75 6.77
N ASP A 351 11.30 51.43 6.81
CA ASP A 351 11.09 50.71 8.07
C ASP A 351 12.42 50.51 8.82
N GLU A 352 13.53 50.39 8.07
CA GLU A 352 14.90 50.24 8.61
C GLU A 352 15.89 51.20 7.91
N ASP A 353 17.09 51.33 8.45
CA ASP A 353 18.17 52.11 7.82
C ASP A 353 18.61 51.45 6.50
N LEU A 354 18.56 52.17 5.38
CA LEU A 354 18.97 51.64 4.09
C LEU A 354 19.66 52.68 3.19
N VAL A 355 20.21 52.21 2.07
CA VAL A 355 20.65 53.06 0.97
C VAL A 355 19.67 52.89 -0.19
N ASP A 356 18.97 53.97 -0.53
CA ASP A 356 17.99 54.01 -1.62
C ASP A 356 18.66 53.69 -2.98
N SER A 357 17.85 53.31 -3.96
CA SER A 357 18.18 53.17 -5.38
C SER A 357 18.99 54.34 -5.97
N ASP A 358 18.77 55.56 -5.48
CA ASP A 358 19.50 56.76 -5.89
C ASP A 358 20.83 56.96 -5.11
N GLY A 359 21.27 55.99 -4.32
CA GLY A 359 22.51 56.03 -3.53
C GLY A 359 22.45 56.88 -2.26
N LYS A 360 21.26 57.37 -1.89
CA LYS A 360 21.05 58.22 -0.71
C LYS A 360 20.77 57.36 0.52
N ARG A 361 21.50 57.60 1.62
CA ARG A 361 21.21 56.99 2.92
C ARG A 361 19.88 57.51 3.47
N ARG A 362 19.00 56.58 3.83
CA ARG A 362 17.70 56.83 4.48
C ARG A 362 17.75 56.22 5.88
N ALA A 363 17.34 56.99 6.87
CA ALA A 363 17.16 56.48 8.23
C ALA A 363 15.78 55.84 8.37
N ALA A 364 15.63 54.93 9.33
CA ALA A 364 14.31 54.42 9.70
C ALA A 364 13.35 55.57 10.04
N GLY A 365 12.15 55.54 9.45
CA GLY A 365 11.14 56.59 9.54
C GLY A 365 11.19 57.66 8.45
N ASP A 366 12.23 57.67 7.60
CA ASP A 366 12.31 58.60 6.48
C ASP A 366 11.20 58.33 5.45
N ARG A 367 10.58 59.41 4.96
CA ARG A 367 9.58 59.37 3.89
C ARG A 367 10.11 60.13 2.68
N TRP A 368 9.99 59.55 1.49
CA TRP A 368 10.43 60.19 0.25
C TRP A 368 9.58 59.75 -0.94
N MET A 369 9.77 60.41 -2.07
CA MET A 369 9.05 60.13 -3.31
C MET A 369 10.01 59.76 -4.43
N ILE A 370 9.65 58.73 -5.20
CA ILE A 370 10.28 58.31 -6.44
C ILE A 370 9.34 58.63 -7.60
N ARG A 371 9.76 59.56 -8.48
CA ARG A 371 9.02 59.96 -9.70
C ARG A 371 9.43 59.11 -10.91
N GLY A 372 8.49 58.85 -11.82
CA GLY A 372 8.79 58.21 -13.11
C GLY A 372 9.48 59.15 -14.13
N PRO A 373 9.77 58.68 -15.36
CA PRO A 373 9.51 57.34 -15.86
C PRO A 373 10.57 56.33 -15.41
N ARG A 374 10.21 55.37 -14.54
CA ARG A 374 11.09 54.26 -14.12
C ARG A 374 10.29 53.08 -13.59
N SER A 375 10.89 51.90 -13.63
CA SER A 375 10.41 50.74 -12.87
C SER A 375 11.01 50.76 -11.47
N TYR A 376 10.20 50.46 -10.46
CA TYR A 376 10.63 50.43 -9.07
C TYR A 376 10.16 49.15 -8.37
N THR A 377 11.10 48.45 -7.76
CA THR A 377 10.85 47.29 -6.90
C THR A 377 11.27 47.67 -5.49
N PRO A 378 10.34 47.73 -4.52
CA PRO A 378 10.69 48.09 -3.16
C PRO A 378 11.61 47.01 -2.55
N PRO A 379 12.74 47.40 -1.95
CA PRO A 379 13.55 46.50 -1.13
C PRO A 379 12.80 46.14 0.16
N VAL A 380 13.32 45.16 0.91
CA VAL A 380 12.64 44.55 2.06
C VAL A 380 12.39 45.57 3.18
N GLU A 381 13.30 46.53 3.31
CA GLU A 381 13.34 47.56 4.34
C GLU A 381 12.41 48.75 4.03
N VAL A 382 11.72 48.73 2.89
CA VAL A 382 10.91 49.85 2.39
C VAL A 382 9.46 49.46 2.21
N ASN A 383 8.58 50.26 2.80
CA ASN A 383 7.15 50.16 2.62
C ASN A 383 6.64 51.21 1.61
N VAL A 384 5.74 50.80 0.72
CA VAL A 384 5.08 51.69 -0.24
C VAL A 384 3.81 52.22 0.40
N VAL A 385 3.82 53.51 0.76
CA VAL A 385 2.72 54.16 1.48
C VAL A 385 1.60 54.58 0.52
N ASP A 386 1.96 55.13 -0.63
CA ASP A 386 1.00 55.77 -1.53
C ASP A 386 1.51 55.77 -2.98
N LYS A 387 0.59 55.62 -3.95
CA LYS A 387 0.88 55.79 -5.38
C LYS A 387 0.23 57.07 -5.85
N ARG A 388 1.04 58.01 -6.34
CA ARG A 388 0.61 59.33 -6.75
C ARG A 388 0.57 59.48 -8.26
N ARG A 389 -0.40 60.26 -8.71
CA ARG A 389 -0.56 60.68 -10.09
C ARG A 389 -0.64 62.20 -10.12
N SER A 390 -0.04 62.82 -11.13
CA SER A 390 -0.22 64.24 -11.37
C SER A 390 -1.69 64.55 -11.62
N ILE A 391 -2.17 65.65 -11.07
CA ILE A 391 -3.52 66.15 -11.23
C ILE A 391 -3.46 67.18 -12.37
N PRO A 392 -4.00 66.87 -13.56
CA PRO A 392 -4.12 67.87 -14.63
C PRO A 392 -5.14 68.91 -14.20
N LEU A 393 -4.77 70.18 -14.31
CA LEU A 393 -5.64 71.32 -14.00
C LEU A 393 -5.62 72.28 -15.18
N ASP A 394 -6.80 72.65 -15.67
CA ASP A 394 -6.94 73.71 -16.67
C ASP A 394 -6.71 75.10 -16.06
N LEU A 395 -6.60 76.15 -16.89
CA LEU A 395 -6.30 77.53 -16.49
C LEU A 395 -7.19 78.06 -15.36
N ASN A 396 -8.44 77.59 -15.27
CA ASN A 396 -9.43 78.00 -14.28
C ASN A 396 -9.69 76.96 -13.19
N GLU A 397 -8.95 75.85 -13.17
CA GLU A 397 -9.09 74.80 -12.17
C GLU A 397 -7.97 74.88 -11.13
N GLY A 398 -8.28 74.49 -9.90
CA GLY A 398 -7.30 74.49 -8.82
C GLY A 398 -7.64 73.53 -7.70
N VAL A 399 -6.61 73.15 -6.94
CA VAL A 399 -6.72 72.28 -5.77
C VAL A 399 -6.07 72.94 -4.57
N TYR A 400 -6.60 72.67 -3.38
CA TYR A 400 -5.94 73.01 -2.13
C TYR A 400 -5.05 71.85 -1.70
N ILE A 401 -3.81 72.18 -1.35
CA ILE A 401 -2.78 71.23 -0.97
C ILE A 401 -2.34 71.59 0.45
N ARG A 402 -2.35 70.60 1.34
CA ARG A 402 -1.87 70.73 2.71
C ARG A 402 -0.56 69.97 2.88
N ASP A 403 0.40 70.62 3.51
CA ASP A 403 1.63 70.00 3.98
C ASP A 403 1.35 69.25 5.30
N LEU A 404 1.71 67.97 5.36
CA LEU A 404 1.50 67.06 6.49
C LEU A 404 2.49 67.28 7.63
N GLN A 405 3.66 67.88 7.36
CA GLN A 405 4.66 68.22 8.39
C GLN A 405 4.35 69.58 9.02
N THR A 406 4.09 70.59 8.20
CA THR A 406 3.90 71.97 8.68
C THR A 406 2.43 72.33 8.92
N GLY A 407 1.50 71.59 8.34
CA GLY A 407 0.06 71.88 8.38
C GLY A 407 -0.38 73.01 7.44
N THR A 408 0.55 73.65 6.73
CA THR A 408 0.29 74.81 5.86
C THR A 408 -0.57 74.40 4.67
N VAL A 409 -1.61 75.17 4.37
CA VAL A 409 -2.50 74.96 3.21
C VAL A 409 -2.21 76.02 2.15
N ARG A 410 -2.02 75.59 0.89
CA ARG A 410 -1.84 76.46 -0.27
C ARG A 410 -2.82 76.09 -1.38
N ALA A 411 -3.25 77.07 -2.17
CA ALA A 411 -3.97 76.83 -3.42
C ALA A 411 -2.98 76.69 -4.58
N HIS A 412 -3.21 75.74 -5.48
CA HIS A 412 -2.50 75.62 -6.75
C HIS A 412 -3.52 75.66 -7.90
N ILE A 413 -3.32 76.55 -8.87
CA ILE A 413 -4.30 76.87 -9.91
C ILE A 413 -3.59 76.93 -11.27
N GLY A 414 -4.24 76.43 -12.31
CA GLY A 414 -3.88 76.76 -13.69
C GLY A 414 -2.76 75.92 -14.33
N SER A 415 -2.24 74.91 -13.63
CA SER A 415 -1.24 73.99 -14.18
C SER A 415 -1.28 72.62 -13.52
N THR A 416 -0.87 71.58 -14.25
CA THR A 416 -0.73 70.22 -13.72
C THR A 416 0.19 70.18 -12.50
N VAL A 417 -0.28 69.58 -11.41
CA VAL A 417 0.47 69.49 -10.15
C VAL A 417 0.61 68.05 -9.67
N MET A 418 1.78 67.71 -9.14
CA MET A 418 2.00 66.44 -8.45
C MET A 418 2.35 66.74 -7.00
N LEU A 419 1.60 66.15 -6.08
CA LEU A 419 1.76 66.33 -4.64
C LEU A 419 3.07 65.69 -4.17
N ASN A 420 3.91 66.44 -3.45
CA ASN A 420 5.17 65.95 -2.87
C ASN A 420 4.97 64.92 -1.74
N GLU A 421 6.03 64.24 -1.30
CA GLU A 421 6.00 63.16 -0.29
C GLU A 421 5.24 63.50 1.00
N HIS A 422 5.25 64.76 1.42
CA HIS A 422 4.59 65.26 2.62
C HIS A 422 3.35 66.11 2.31
N GLU A 423 2.85 66.14 1.08
CA GLU A 423 1.65 66.90 0.73
C GLU A 423 0.42 65.98 0.63
N ALA A 424 -0.78 66.50 0.87
CA ALA A 424 -2.05 65.83 0.62
C ALA A 424 -3.09 66.83 0.10
N LEU A 425 -4.10 66.34 -0.63
CA LEU A 425 -5.26 67.19 -0.99
C LEU A 425 -6.00 67.59 0.28
N TRP A 426 -6.48 68.83 0.31
CA TRP A 426 -7.24 69.36 1.42
C TRP A 426 -8.60 69.84 0.96
N ASP A 427 -9.64 69.26 1.55
CA ASP A 427 -11.00 69.70 1.29
C ASP A 427 -11.28 70.95 2.14
N LYS A 428 -11.60 72.05 1.46
CA LYS A 428 -12.01 73.27 2.14
C LYS A 428 -13.43 73.07 2.66
N PRO A 429 -13.67 73.14 3.99
CA PRO A 429 -15.02 73.06 4.51
C PRO A 429 -15.82 74.26 4.01
N LEU A 430 -16.90 73.97 3.29
CA LEU A 430 -17.85 74.97 2.83
C LEU A 430 -18.92 75.19 3.92
N SER A 431 -19.53 76.37 3.94
CA SER A 431 -20.67 76.59 4.84
C SER A 431 -21.90 75.86 4.31
N PRO A 432 -22.89 75.50 5.16
CA PRO A 432 -24.10 74.79 4.74
C PRO A 432 -24.99 75.51 3.71
N LEU A 433 -24.65 76.76 3.36
CA LEU A 433 -25.32 77.56 2.34
C LEU A 433 -24.75 77.31 0.93
N VAL A 434 -23.62 76.61 0.83
CA VAL A 434 -22.84 76.42 -0.41
C VAL A 434 -22.58 74.94 -0.74
N GLU A 435 -22.76 74.01 0.22
CA GLU A 435 -22.98 72.58 -0.07
C GLU A 435 -24.34 72.37 -0.76
#